data_AF-A0A842J645-F1
#
_entry.id   AF-A0A842J645-F1
#
_cell.length_a   1.000
_cell.length_b   1.000
_cell.length_c   1.000
_cell.angle_alpha   90.00
_cell.angle_beta   90.00
_cell.angle_gamma   90.00
#
_symmetry.space_group_name_H-M   'P 1'
#
loop_
_entity.id
_entity.type
_entity.pdbx_description
1 polymer ?
#
loop_
_entity_poly.entity_id
_entity_poly.type
_entity_poly.pdbx_seq_one_letter_code
_entity_poly.pdbx_strand_id
1 'polypeptide(L)'
;MEKSKRKEILKAIKEKELAEFRQNLPMPEDKFMQLFELLDAELHAHGCDHSLKLTKQILSNLCVKDVLSVLAWLEEQGGYYDCEVMMNVEEKFEYLD
;
A
#
# COMPACT_ATOMS: atom_id res chain seq x y z
N MET A 1 7.31 -4.23 -36.49
CA MET A 1 5.97 -4.80 -36.21
C MET A 1 5.94 -5.64 -34.94
N GLU A 2 6.83 -6.63 -34.74
CA GLU A 2 6.85 -7.44 -33.50
C GLU A 2 7.09 -6.66 -32.21
N LYS A 3 7.99 -5.66 -32.21
CA LYS A 3 8.25 -4.82 -31.03
C LYS A 3 7.00 -4.06 -30.55
N SER A 4 6.13 -3.62 -31.47
CA SER A 4 4.88 -2.92 -31.11
C SER A 4 3.86 -3.87 -30.48
N LYS A 5 3.71 -5.08 -31.06
CA LYS A 5 2.83 -6.13 -30.51
C LYS A 5 3.28 -6.58 -29.13
N ARG A 6 4.59 -6.75 -28.90
CA ARG A 6 5.13 -7.09 -27.57
C ARG A 6 4.84 -5.99 -26.54
N LYS A 7 4.99 -4.71 -26.92
CA LYS A 7 4.69 -3.57 -26.04
C LYS A 7 3.21 -3.53 -25.66
N GLU A 8 2.31 -3.76 -26.59
CA GLU A 8 0.86 -3.79 -26.35
C GLU A 8 0.46 -4.93 -25.42
N ILE A 9 1.02 -6.13 -25.61
CA ILE A 9 0.77 -7.28 -24.72
C ILE A 9 1.25 -6.98 -23.29
N LEU A 10 2.47 -6.45 -23.14
CA LEU A 10 3.01 -6.10 -21.81
C LEU A 10 2.16 -5.02 -21.12
N LYS A 11 1.67 -4.03 -21.88
CA LYS A 11 0.78 -3.01 -21.35
C LYS A 11 -0.53 -3.62 -20.83
N ALA A 12 -1.17 -4.48 -21.63
CA ALA A 12 -2.42 -5.13 -21.24
C ALA A 12 -2.26 -6.02 -20.00
N ILE A 13 -1.11 -6.70 -19.84
CA ILE A 13 -0.79 -7.47 -18.65
C ILE A 13 -0.73 -6.56 -17.41
N LYS A 14 0.04 -5.47 -17.47
CA LYS A 14 0.15 -4.51 -16.36
C LYS A 14 -1.18 -3.88 -15.98
N GLU A 15 -1.99 -3.50 -16.96
CA GLU A 15 -3.32 -2.94 -16.71
C GLU A 15 -4.25 -3.95 -16.01
N LYS A 16 -4.15 -5.23 -16.39
CA LYS A 16 -4.89 -6.31 -15.74
C LYS A 16 -4.42 -6.55 -14.31
N GLU A 17 -3.11 -6.63 -14.09
CA GLU A 17 -2.51 -6.78 -12.75
C GLU A 17 -2.91 -5.63 -11.83
N LEU A 18 -2.86 -4.39 -12.34
CA LEU A 18 -3.30 -3.21 -11.59
C LEU A 18 -4.79 -3.27 -11.25
N ALA A 19 -5.64 -3.68 -12.21
CA ALA A 19 -7.07 -3.82 -11.96
C ALA A 19 -7.37 -4.88 -10.88
N GLU A 20 -6.67 -6.02 -10.91
CA GLU A 20 -6.79 -7.07 -9.89
C GLU A 20 -6.27 -6.59 -8.53
N PHE A 21 -5.17 -5.85 -8.48
CA PHE A 21 -4.65 -5.23 -7.27
C PHE A 21 -5.69 -4.30 -6.63
N ARG A 22 -6.25 -3.37 -7.41
CA ARG A 22 -7.25 -2.39 -6.94
C ARG A 22 -8.53 -3.05 -6.42
N GLN A 23 -8.93 -4.17 -7.02
CA GLN A 23 -10.10 -4.94 -6.56
C GLN A 23 -9.88 -5.62 -5.20
N ASN A 24 -8.63 -5.89 -4.83
CA ASN A 24 -8.28 -6.56 -3.57
C ASN A 24 -7.95 -5.58 -2.43
N LEU A 25 -8.07 -4.27 -2.64
CA LEU A 25 -7.76 -3.29 -1.60
C LEU A 25 -8.77 -3.37 -0.44
N PRO A 26 -8.30 -3.50 0.82
CA PRO A 26 -9.16 -3.60 2.00
C PRO A 26 -9.74 -2.25 2.44
N MET A 27 -9.24 -1.16 1.87
CA MET A 27 -9.73 0.20 2.09
C MET A 27 -9.47 1.08 0.85
N PRO A 28 -10.14 2.24 0.72
CA PRO A 28 -9.93 3.16 -0.39
C PRO A 28 -8.47 3.65 -0.54
N GLU A 29 -8.06 3.94 -1.79
CA GLU A 29 -6.72 4.44 -2.13
C GLU A 29 -6.36 5.74 -1.38
N ASP A 30 -7.31 6.67 -1.23
CA ASP A 30 -7.10 7.93 -0.49
C ASP A 30 -6.76 7.71 0.99
N LYS A 31 -7.23 6.60 1.57
CA LYS A 31 -6.91 6.22 2.95
C LYS A 31 -5.52 5.58 3.06
N PHE A 32 -5.06 4.88 2.04
CA PHE A 32 -3.69 4.41 1.96
C PHE A 32 -2.71 5.59 1.85
N MET A 33 -2.98 6.56 0.97
CA MET A 33 -2.13 7.76 0.87
C MET A 33 -2.02 8.52 2.19
N GLN A 34 -3.15 8.74 2.88
CA GLN A 34 -3.15 9.35 4.21
C GLN A 34 -2.37 8.52 5.24
N LEU A 35 -2.44 7.19 5.17
CA LEU A 35 -1.67 6.32 6.05
C LEU A 35 -0.16 6.49 5.80
N PHE A 36 0.28 6.50 4.55
CA PHE A 36 1.69 6.63 4.19
C PHE A 36 2.25 8.00 4.60
N GLU A 37 1.55 9.09 4.30
CA GLU A 37 1.95 10.44 4.70
C GLU A 37 2.14 10.57 6.22
N LEU A 38 1.21 10.01 7.00
CA LEU A 38 1.28 10.05 8.46
C LEU A 38 2.38 9.12 9.01
N LEU A 39 2.56 7.94 8.43
CA LEU A 39 3.63 7.02 8.82
C LEU A 39 5.01 7.60 8.52
N ASP A 40 5.22 8.23 7.36
CA ASP A 40 6.49 8.87 7.01
C ASP A 40 6.85 9.95 8.05
N ALA A 41 5.89 10.82 8.40
CA ALA A 41 6.09 11.87 9.39
C ALA A 41 6.46 11.31 10.78
N GLU A 42 5.74 10.29 11.26
CA GLU A 42 5.97 9.68 12.57
C GLU A 42 7.30 8.90 12.60
N LEU A 43 7.61 8.13 11.54
CA LEU A 43 8.87 7.38 11.43
C LEU A 43 10.07 8.30 11.27
N HIS A 44 9.93 9.44 10.59
CA HIS A 44 11.00 10.44 10.51
C HIS A 44 11.29 11.06 11.88
N ALA A 45 10.26 11.32 12.69
CA ALA A 45 10.39 11.93 14.01
C ALA A 45 10.89 10.95 15.09
N HIS A 46 10.46 9.69 15.03
CA HIS A 46 10.63 8.73 16.13
C HIS A 46 11.41 7.46 15.77
N GLY A 47 11.63 7.20 14.48
CA GLY A 47 12.27 5.97 13.98
C GLY A 47 11.33 4.76 13.98
N CYS A 48 11.79 3.65 13.38
CA CYS A 48 11.05 2.38 13.38
C CYS A 48 11.37 1.57 14.64
N ASP A 49 10.34 1.13 15.37
CA ASP A 49 10.48 0.28 16.57
C ASP A 49 10.21 -1.21 16.30
N HIS A 50 10.14 -1.61 15.02
CA HIS A 50 9.76 -2.94 14.57
C HIS A 50 8.43 -3.40 15.19
N SER A 51 7.41 -2.55 15.14
CA SER A 51 6.02 -2.89 15.46
C SER A 51 5.06 -2.27 14.45
N LEU A 52 3.76 -2.57 14.57
CA LEU A 52 2.67 -1.95 13.80
C LEU A 52 1.86 -0.95 14.65
N LYS A 53 2.47 -0.35 15.68
CA LYS A 53 1.74 0.51 16.61
C LYS A 53 1.24 1.77 15.91
N LEU A 54 2.08 2.42 15.11
CA LEU A 54 1.72 3.65 14.41
C LEU A 54 0.65 3.37 13.37
N THR A 55 0.82 2.31 12.56
CA THR A 55 -0.18 1.88 11.57
C THR A 55 -1.55 1.67 12.21
N LYS A 56 -1.61 0.91 13.32
CA LYS A 56 -2.87 0.66 14.04
C LYS A 56 -3.50 1.94 14.57
N GLN A 57 -2.70 2.84 15.14
CA GLN A 57 -3.16 4.12 15.65
C GLN A 57 -3.72 5.01 14.54
N ILE A 58 -3.00 5.12 13.42
CA ILE A 58 -3.39 5.93 12.27
C ILE A 58 -4.69 5.38 11.64
N LEU A 59 -4.79 4.07 11.41
CA LEU A 59 -6.00 3.45 10.87
C LEU A 59 -7.24 3.72 11.76
N SER A 60 -7.06 3.67 13.08
CA SER A 60 -8.11 4.04 14.03
C SER A 60 -8.50 5.53 13.90
N ASN A 61 -7.52 6.43 13.81
CA ASN A 61 -7.75 7.87 13.67
C ASN A 61 -8.42 8.23 12.33
N LEU A 62 -8.14 7.47 11.27
CA LEU A 62 -8.76 7.62 9.96
C LEU A 62 -10.18 7.03 9.88
N CYS A 63 -10.70 6.49 10.99
CA CYS A 63 -12.02 5.84 11.08
C CYS A 63 -12.18 4.67 10.09
N VAL A 64 -11.11 3.91 9.86
CA VAL A 64 -11.17 2.68 9.04
C VAL A 64 -12.02 1.65 9.77
N LYS A 65 -13.08 1.16 9.10
CA LYS A 65 -14.04 0.25 9.73
C LYS A 65 -13.48 -1.15 9.97
N ASP A 66 -12.70 -1.67 9.02
CA ASP A 66 -12.18 -3.03 9.06
C ASP A 66 -10.65 -3.04 9.17
N VAL A 67 -10.16 -2.61 10.34
CA VAL A 67 -8.72 -2.54 10.61
C VAL A 67 -8.06 -3.91 10.51
N LEU A 68 -8.75 -4.99 10.91
CA LEU A 68 -8.17 -6.34 10.88
C LEU A 68 -7.92 -6.81 9.46
N SER A 69 -8.86 -6.61 8.54
CA SER A 69 -8.64 -6.93 7.12
C SER A 69 -7.54 -6.09 6.50
N VAL A 70 -7.41 -4.81 6.88
CA VAL A 70 -6.29 -3.98 6.41
C VAL A 70 -4.95 -4.53 6.91
N LEU A 71 -4.83 -4.88 8.20
CA LEU A 71 -3.60 -5.43 8.75
C LEU A 71 -3.22 -6.77 8.12
N ALA A 72 -4.17 -7.68 7.95
CA ALA A 72 -3.93 -8.97 7.29
C ALA A 72 -3.44 -8.77 5.85
N TRP A 73 -4.06 -7.84 5.12
CA TRP A 73 -3.62 -7.50 3.77
C TRP A 73 -2.23 -6.87 3.74
N LEU A 74 -1.90 -5.98 4.69
CA LEU A 74 -0.55 -5.40 4.80
C LEU A 74 0.50 -6.50 5.02
N GLU A 75 0.24 -7.47 5.90
CA GLU A 75 1.13 -8.62 6.12
C GLU A 75 1.32 -9.45 4.84
N GLU A 76 0.24 -9.72 4.09
CA GLU A 76 0.32 -10.39 2.77
C GLU A 76 1.15 -9.61 1.76
N GLN A 77 1.15 -8.27 1.86
CA GLN A 77 1.99 -7.41 1.03
C GLN A 77 3.43 -7.25 1.55
N GLY A 78 3.76 -7.84 2.70
CA GLY A 78 5.10 -7.77 3.32
C GLY A 78 5.29 -6.64 4.33
N GLY A 79 4.23 -5.99 4.79
CA GLY A 79 4.25 -4.93 5.80
C GLY A 79 3.97 -5.46 7.21
N TYR A 80 4.94 -6.14 7.85
CA TYR A 80 4.80 -6.64 9.23
C TYR A 80 5.15 -5.61 10.30
N TYR A 81 5.88 -4.56 9.92
CA TYR A 81 6.25 -3.42 10.76
C TYR A 81 5.95 -2.09 10.06
N ASP A 82 5.80 -1.01 10.83
CA ASP A 82 5.48 0.33 10.32
C ASP A 82 6.45 0.76 9.20
N CYS A 83 7.76 0.50 9.32
CA CYS A 83 8.72 0.79 8.25
C CYS A 83 8.63 -0.15 7.05
N GLU A 84 8.19 -1.39 7.22
CA GLU A 84 7.95 -2.30 6.08
C GLU A 84 6.67 -1.96 5.33
N VAL A 85 5.68 -1.36 5.99
CA VAL A 85 4.51 -0.78 5.31
C VAL A 85 4.98 0.28 4.32
N MET A 86 5.86 1.20 4.74
CA MET A 86 6.44 2.19 3.84
C MET A 86 7.30 1.54 2.75
N MET A 87 8.24 0.66 3.10
CA MET A 87 9.19 0.11 2.12
C MET A 87 8.58 -0.86 1.11
N ASN A 88 7.59 -1.66 1.49
CA ASN A 88 7.07 -2.76 0.65
C ASN A 88 5.68 -2.47 0.09
N VAL A 89 4.86 -1.69 0.81
CA VAL A 89 3.45 -1.48 0.45
C VAL A 89 3.28 -0.18 -0.33
N GLU A 90 3.93 0.91 0.09
CA GLU A 90 3.85 2.21 -0.60
C GLU A 90 4.27 2.11 -2.08
N GLU A 91 5.34 1.37 -2.40
CA GLU A 91 5.82 1.13 -3.78
C GLU A 91 4.71 0.59 -4.70
N LYS A 92 3.75 -0.18 -4.15
CA LYS A 92 2.64 -0.73 -4.93
C LYS A 92 1.63 0.33 -5.37
N PHE A 93 1.69 1.53 -4.80
CA PHE A 93 0.81 2.67 -5.08
C PHE A 93 1.45 3.74 -5.96
N GLU A 94 2.68 3.56 -6.47
CA GLU A 94 3.37 4.50 -7.39
C GLU A 94 2.56 4.87 -8.65
N TYR A 95 1.55 4.08 -9.02
CA TYR A 95 0.65 4.41 -10.13
C TYR A 95 -0.29 5.61 -9.85
N LEU A 96 -0.30 6.12 -8.61
CA LEU A 96 -1.08 7.28 -8.19
C LEU A 96 -0.31 8.62 -8.25
N ASP A 97 1.02 8.57 -8.45
CA ASP A 97 1.88 9.75 -8.64
C ASP A 97 1.83 10.30 -10.09
#